data_AF-A0A2P2IE51-F1
#
_entry.id   AF-A0A2P2IE51-F1
#
_cell.length_a   1.000
_cell.length_b   1.000
_cell.length_c   1.000
_cell.angle_alpha   90.00
_cell.angle_beta   90.00
_cell.angle_gamma   90.00
#
_symmetry.space_group_name_H-M   'P 1'
#
loop_
_entity.id
_entity.type
_entity.pdbx_description
1 polymer ?
#
loop_
_entity_poly.entity_id
_entity_poly.type
_entity_poly.pdbx_seq_one_letter_code
_entity_poly.pdbx_strand_id
1 'polypeptide(L)'
;DSKSERQTRGLIRAEVERHLSAHTIVILDSINSIKGFRYELFTRAKAANTTHCVVFCDTSIGTCKLRNLSREVDLKYEDHVFDDIISRLEIPQSKNRWDNPLFIVTESEELPCTGIADVVLHGKPKKSSLATFAQELEPSNSLFERDQTIQSVEKALLEAQRLGMVGGVVSVPGTDAQINLNRKVTPLELRRFRRQFIKMIEQSPISGQSNIA
;
A
#
# COMPACT_ATOMS: atom_id res chain seq x y z
N ASP A 1 12.11 28.40 -9.15
CA ASP A 1 11.16 28.75 -8.06
C ASP A 1 10.76 27.49 -7.31
N SER A 2 11.00 27.45 -6.00
CA SER A 2 10.76 26.29 -5.12
C SER A 2 9.28 25.91 -5.01
N LYS A 3 8.37 26.89 -5.17
CA LYS A 3 6.92 26.65 -5.16
C LYS A 3 6.49 25.85 -6.39
N SER A 4 6.96 26.27 -7.57
CA SER A 4 6.71 25.57 -8.84
C SER A 4 7.22 24.12 -8.78
N GLU A 5 8.45 23.89 -8.32
CA GLU A 5 8.98 22.53 -8.19
C GLU A 5 8.14 21.64 -7.26
N ARG A 6 7.67 22.19 -6.13
CA ARG A 6 6.81 21.47 -5.19
C ARG A 6 5.49 21.09 -5.86
N GLN A 7 4.91 22.00 -6.63
CA GLN A 7 3.67 21.73 -7.38
C GLN A 7 3.90 20.64 -8.43
N THR A 8 4.98 20.72 -9.20
CA THR A 8 5.35 19.71 -10.19
C THR A 8 5.54 18.34 -9.56
N ARG A 9 6.24 18.24 -8.42
CA ARG A 9 6.36 16.97 -7.67
C ARG A 9 5.00 16.44 -7.23
N GLY A 10 4.10 17.31 -6.80
CA GLY A 10 2.73 16.95 -6.43
C GLY A 10 1.93 16.37 -7.59
N LEU A 11 2.06 16.95 -8.79
CA LEU A 11 1.42 16.46 -10.02
C LEU A 11 2.00 15.12 -10.46
N ILE A 12 3.33 15.00 -10.52
CA ILE A 12 4.02 13.76 -10.87
C ILE A 12 3.57 12.62 -9.95
N ARG A 13 3.55 12.87 -8.63
CA ARG A 13 3.11 11.89 -7.65
C ARG A 13 1.68 11.45 -7.89
N ALA A 14 0.76 12.39 -8.12
CA ALA A 14 -0.64 12.08 -8.38
C ALA A 14 -0.78 11.22 -9.64
N GLU A 15 0.00 11.51 -10.69
CA GLU A 15 -0.05 10.77 -11.94
C GLU A 15 0.55 9.37 -11.84
N VAL A 16 1.61 9.20 -11.05
CA VAL A 16 2.15 7.87 -10.71
C VAL A 16 1.11 7.07 -9.95
N GLU A 17 0.54 7.64 -8.88
CA GLU A 17 -0.48 6.99 -8.06
C GLU A 17 -1.72 6.58 -8.86
N ARG A 18 -2.13 7.39 -9.84
CA ARG A 18 -3.26 7.11 -10.74
C ARG A 18 -3.05 5.87 -11.62
N HIS A 19 -1.81 5.59 -12.00
CA HIS A 19 -1.50 4.49 -12.92
C HIS A 19 -0.93 3.25 -12.24
N LEU A 20 -0.48 3.36 -10.99
CA LEU A 20 0.04 2.23 -10.25
C LEU A 20 -1.03 1.16 -10.07
N SER A 21 -0.80 -0.01 -10.65
CA SER A 21 -1.67 -1.17 -10.54
C SER A 21 -0.87 -2.46 -10.69
N ALA A 22 -1.49 -3.60 -10.39
CA ALA A 22 -0.89 -4.93 -10.61
C ALA A 22 -0.64 -5.26 -12.10
N HIS A 23 -1.23 -4.50 -13.03
CA HIS A 23 -1.21 -4.79 -14.47
C HIS A 23 -0.49 -3.72 -15.30
N THR A 24 0.02 -2.67 -14.64
CA THR A 24 0.61 -1.51 -15.32
C THR A 24 2.04 -1.30 -14.83
N ILE A 25 2.99 -1.26 -15.76
CA ILE A 25 4.34 -0.78 -15.48
C ILE A 25 4.34 0.74 -15.60
N VAL A 26 4.78 1.41 -14.54
CA VAL A 26 4.96 2.88 -14.54
C VAL A 26 6.46 3.17 -14.59
N ILE A 27 6.90 3.83 -15.65
CA ILE A 27 8.25 4.40 -15.77
C ILE A 27 8.15 5.88 -15.45
N LEU A 28 8.82 6.32 -14.38
CA LEU A 28 8.88 7.73 -14.02
C LEU A 28 10.17 8.35 -14.55
N ASP A 29 10.09 8.97 -15.72
CA ASP A 29 11.17 9.77 -16.31
C ASP A 29 11.13 11.21 -15.76
N SER A 30 11.85 11.44 -14.66
CA SER A 30 11.98 12.75 -14.02
C SER A 30 13.30 12.82 -13.25
N ILE A 31 13.71 14.03 -12.88
CA ILE A 31 14.98 14.29 -12.19
C ILE A 31 15.07 13.50 -10.87
N ASN A 32 13.96 13.40 -10.12
CA ASN A 32 13.87 12.62 -8.87
C ASN A 32 15.06 12.85 -7.89
N SER A 33 15.57 14.10 -7.85
CA SER A 33 16.87 14.44 -7.25
C SER A 33 16.92 14.31 -5.74
N ILE A 34 15.78 14.42 -5.07
CA ILE A 34 15.71 14.42 -3.61
C ILE A 34 15.21 13.07 -3.07
N LYS A 35 15.89 12.58 -2.04
CA LYS A 35 15.61 11.37 -1.29
C LYS A 35 14.18 11.33 -0.74
N GLY A 36 13.69 12.46 -0.25
CA GLY A 36 12.33 12.57 0.30
C GLY A 36 11.25 12.25 -0.75
N PHE A 37 11.46 12.67 -2.00
CA PHE A 37 10.50 12.41 -3.07
C PHE A 37 10.54 10.95 -3.54
N ARG A 38 11.74 10.36 -3.63
CA ARG A 38 11.88 8.92 -3.92
C ARG A 38 11.24 8.06 -2.84
N TYR A 39 11.38 8.43 -1.57
CA TYR A 39 10.67 7.75 -0.48
C TYR A 39 9.15 7.84 -0.62
N GLU A 40 8.63 9.02 -0.98
CA GLU A 40 7.20 9.21 -1.21
C GLU A 40 6.68 8.34 -2.37
N LEU A 41 7.42 8.21 -3.47
CA LEU A 41 7.05 7.31 -4.57
C LEU A 41 7.09 5.83 -4.14
N PHE A 42 8.12 5.45 -3.38
CA PHE A 42 8.23 4.10 -2.83
C PHE A 42 7.04 3.76 -1.92
N THR A 43 6.56 4.67 -1.08
CA THR A 43 5.41 4.40 -0.22
C THR A 43 4.12 4.20 -1.02
N ARG A 44 3.95 4.88 -2.15
CA ARG A 44 2.81 4.64 -3.08
C ARG A 44 2.89 3.28 -3.74
N ALA A 45 4.04 2.90 -4.28
CA ALA A 45 4.24 1.55 -4.82
C ALA A 45 3.97 0.46 -3.76
N LYS A 46 4.46 0.69 -2.53
CA LYS A 46 4.19 -0.20 -1.39
C LYS A 46 2.70 -0.29 -1.04
N ALA A 47 1.98 0.84 -1.05
CA ALA A 47 0.54 0.89 -0.78
C ALA A 47 -0.28 0.17 -1.87
N ALA A 48 0.14 0.32 -3.13
CA ALA A 48 -0.44 -0.37 -4.28
C ALA A 48 -0.04 -1.85 -4.38
N ASN A 49 0.77 -2.37 -3.46
CA ASN A 49 1.36 -3.71 -3.50
C ASN A 49 2.09 -4.01 -4.83
N THR A 50 2.73 -3.02 -5.43
CA THR A 50 3.56 -3.19 -6.63
C THR A 50 5.03 -3.36 -6.26
N THR A 51 5.81 -3.88 -7.22
CA THR A 51 7.26 -3.83 -7.19
C THR A 51 7.76 -2.40 -7.44
N HIS A 52 9.02 -2.15 -7.11
CA HIS A 52 9.68 -0.85 -7.28
C HIS A 52 11.18 -1.08 -7.47
N CYS A 53 11.78 -0.35 -8.40
CA CYS A 53 13.23 -0.31 -8.60
C CYS A 53 13.71 1.13 -8.79
N VAL A 54 14.88 1.45 -8.26
CA VAL A 54 15.60 2.70 -8.56
C VAL A 54 16.66 2.38 -9.60
N VAL A 55 16.64 3.11 -10.71
CA VAL A 55 17.71 3.15 -11.71
C VAL A 55 18.43 4.48 -11.54
N PHE A 56 19.74 4.45 -11.34
CA PHE A 56 20.57 5.64 -11.16
C PHE A 56 21.48 5.83 -12.37
N CYS A 57 21.32 6.96 -13.05
CA CYS A 57 22.18 7.35 -14.17
C CYS A 57 23.41 8.08 -13.62
N ASP A 58 24.52 7.37 -13.46
CA ASP A 58 25.76 7.91 -12.89
C ASP A 58 26.59 8.62 -13.96
N THR A 59 26.13 9.80 -14.33
CA THR A 59 26.80 10.65 -15.33
C THR A 59 27.58 11.76 -14.65
N SER A 60 28.84 11.97 -15.09
CA SER A 60 29.68 13.03 -14.53
C SER A 60 29.06 14.42 -14.74
N ILE A 61 29.24 15.32 -13.76
CA ILE A 61 28.73 16.70 -13.83
C ILE A 61 29.27 17.42 -15.08
N GLY A 62 30.54 17.19 -15.43
CA GLY A 62 31.15 17.77 -16.63
C GLY A 62 30.41 17.37 -17.90
N THR A 63 30.07 16.09 -18.04
CA THR A 63 29.33 15.61 -19.21
C THR A 63 27.89 16.11 -19.21
N CYS A 64 27.21 16.13 -18.05
CA CYS A 64 25.89 16.74 -17.91
C CYS A 64 25.89 18.22 -18.36
N LYS A 65 26.94 18.98 -18.01
CA LYS A 65 27.09 20.39 -18.40
C LYS A 65 27.29 20.55 -19.91
N LEU A 66 28.14 19.71 -20.51
CA LEU A 66 28.30 19.65 -21.97
C LEU A 66 26.99 19.32 -22.69
N ARG A 67 26.23 18.35 -22.18
CA ARG A 67 24.91 17.98 -22.72
C ARG A 67 23.89 19.12 -22.59
N ASN A 68 23.89 19.84 -21.47
CA ASN A 68 23.03 21.01 -21.31
C ASN A 68 23.40 22.10 -22.33
N LEU A 69 24.70 22.35 -22.55
CA LEU A 69 25.19 23.31 -23.55
C LEU A 69 24.80 22.93 -24.99
N SER A 70 24.67 21.65 -25.31
CA SER A 70 24.25 21.17 -26.63
C SER A 70 22.73 21.09 -26.82
N ARG A 71 21.91 21.39 -25.80
CA ARG A 71 20.44 21.42 -25.94
C ARG A 71 19.98 22.63 -26.75
N GLU A 72 18.82 22.48 -27.37
CA GLU A 72 18.05 23.58 -27.95
C GLU A 72 17.83 24.68 -26.91
N VAL A 73 17.76 25.93 -27.36
CA VAL A 73 17.72 27.11 -26.48
C VAL A 73 16.58 27.03 -25.47
N ASP A 74 15.40 26.57 -25.89
CA ASP A 74 14.21 26.47 -25.04
C ASP A 74 14.24 25.30 -24.04
N LEU A 75 15.15 24.35 -24.22
CA LEU A 75 15.32 23.16 -23.37
C LEU A 75 16.58 23.21 -22.50
N LYS A 76 17.42 24.22 -22.74
CA LYS A 76 18.67 24.45 -22.02
C LYS A 76 18.37 25.08 -20.67
N TYR A 77 18.89 24.48 -19.61
CA TYR A 77 18.90 25.13 -18.31
C TYR A 77 19.89 26.29 -18.34
N GLU A 78 19.51 27.43 -17.75
CA GLU A 78 20.47 28.47 -17.42
C GLU A 78 21.53 27.94 -16.45
N ASP A 79 22.76 28.46 -16.52
CA ASP A 79 23.90 27.96 -15.74
C ASP A 79 23.60 27.91 -14.24
N HIS A 80 23.00 28.97 -13.71
CA HIS A 80 22.66 29.06 -12.29
C HIS A 80 21.58 28.03 -11.88
N VAL A 81 20.66 27.67 -12.78
CA VAL A 81 19.63 26.65 -12.55
C VAL A 81 20.27 25.26 -12.58
N PHE A 82 21.15 24.99 -13.54
CA PHE A 82 21.89 23.74 -13.62
C PHE A 82 22.72 23.51 -12.34
N ASP A 83 23.49 24.52 -11.93
CA ASP A 83 24.34 24.42 -10.75
C ASP A 83 23.50 24.23 -9.47
N ASP A 84 22.34 24.88 -9.35
CA ASP A 84 21.40 24.68 -8.25
C ASP A 84 20.82 23.25 -8.23
N ILE A 85 20.42 22.69 -9.37
CA ILE A 85 19.93 21.29 -9.47
C ILE A 85 21.01 20.31 -8.99
N ILE A 86 22.25 20.47 -9.48
CA ILE A 86 23.36 19.60 -9.11
C ILE A 86 23.67 19.71 -7.61
N SER A 87 23.66 20.91 -7.05
CA SER A 87 23.95 21.12 -5.62
C SER A 87 22.95 20.43 -4.68
N ARG A 88 21.71 20.21 -5.16
CA ARG A 88 20.61 19.59 -4.40
C ARG A 88 20.45 18.09 -4.68
N LEU A 89 21.27 17.52 -5.57
CA LEU A 89 21.18 16.11 -5.93
C LEU A 89 21.59 15.20 -4.77
N GLU A 90 20.66 14.39 -4.28
CA GLU A 90 20.91 13.38 -3.27
C GLU A 90 21.05 12.00 -3.93
N ILE A 91 22.29 11.50 -4.03
CA ILE A 91 22.61 10.20 -4.64
C ILE A 91 21.86 9.06 -3.90
N PRO A 92 21.15 8.16 -4.63
CA PRO A 92 20.47 7.01 -4.02
C PRO A 92 21.42 6.13 -3.20
N GLN A 93 21.00 5.72 -2.01
CA GLN A 93 21.87 5.01 -1.06
C GLN A 93 21.52 3.52 -0.96
N SER A 94 22.48 2.64 -1.27
CA SER A 94 22.29 1.17 -1.21
C SER A 94 21.93 0.62 0.16
N LYS A 95 22.31 1.31 1.24
CA LYS A 95 21.94 0.98 2.62
C LYS A 95 20.43 1.09 2.87
N ASN A 96 19.75 1.97 2.14
CA ASN A 96 18.31 2.17 2.27
C ASN A 96 17.61 1.24 1.29
N ARG A 97 16.93 0.20 1.78
CA ARG A 97 16.26 -0.78 0.91
C ARG A 97 15.30 -0.17 -0.12
N TRP A 98 14.67 0.95 0.22
CA TRP A 98 13.74 1.68 -0.64
C TRP A 98 14.43 2.66 -1.61
N ASP A 99 15.67 3.03 -1.33
CA ASP A 99 16.48 3.96 -2.12
C ASP A 99 17.64 3.27 -2.84
N ASN A 100 17.73 1.94 -2.74
CA ASN A 100 18.84 1.17 -3.26
C ASN A 100 18.82 1.23 -4.80
N PRO A 101 19.85 1.81 -5.45
CA PRO A 101 19.96 1.84 -6.90
C PRO A 101 20.29 0.42 -7.39
N LEU A 102 19.26 -0.35 -7.73
CA LEU A 102 19.42 -1.73 -8.20
C LEU A 102 20.17 -1.79 -9.54
N PHE A 103 20.09 -0.72 -10.31
CA PHE A 103 20.83 -0.53 -11.54
C PHE A 103 21.52 0.83 -11.48
N ILE A 104 22.82 0.84 -11.65
CA ILE A 104 23.63 2.04 -11.83
C ILE A 104 24.14 1.97 -13.26
N VAL A 105 23.88 3.01 -14.06
CA VAL A 105 24.17 3.02 -15.49
C VAL A 105 24.98 4.26 -15.83
N THR A 106 26.11 4.06 -16.48
CA THR A 106 26.96 5.11 -17.02
C THR A 106 26.68 5.32 -18.51
N GLU A 107 27.22 6.39 -19.10
CA GLU A 107 26.96 6.72 -20.51
C GLU A 107 27.43 5.68 -21.52
N SER A 108 28.45 4.90 -21.15
CA SER A 108 29.06 3.87 -22.00
C SER A 108 28.35 2.53 -21.93
N GLU A 109 27.38 2.38 -21.03
CA GLU A 109 26.70 1.12 -20.76
C GLU A 109 25.33 1.09 -21.41
N GLU A 110 24.96 -0.08 -21.95
CA GLU A 110 23.59 -0.32 -22.35
C GLU A 110 22.69 -0.44 -21.12
N LEU A 111 21.50 0.16 -21.18
CA LEU A 111 20.49 0.03 -20.13
C LEU A 111 20.10 -1.45 -19.98
N PRO A 112 20.23 -2.08 -18.79
CA PRO A 112 19.92 -3.48 -18.58
C PRO A 112 18.40 -3.72 -18.53
N CYS A 113 17.72 -3.50 -19.66
CA CYS A 113 16.26 -3.55 -19.79
C CYS A 113 15.67 -4.89 -19.33
N THR A 114 16.36 -6.01 -19.63
CA THR A 114 15.92 -7.35 -19.21
C THR A 114 15.96 -7.51 -17.70
N GLY A 115 17.03 -7.05 -17.04
CA GLY A 115 17.15 -7.07 -15.58
C GLY A 115 16.13 -6.14 -14.91
N ILE A 116 15.93 -4.94 -15.46
CA ILE A 116 14.91 -4.00 -14.96
C ILE A 116 13.52 -4.63 -15.06
N ALA A 117 13.18 -5.20 -16.23
CA ALA A 117 11.91 -5.86 -16.45
C ALA A 117 11.70 -7.04 -15.49
N ASP A 118 12.72 -7.86 -15.25
CA ASP A 118 12.63 -8.99 -14.32
C ASP A 118 12.31 -8.53 -12.88
N VAL A 119 12.99 -7.48 -12.40
CA VAL A 119 12.71 -6.91 -11.06
C VAL A 119 11.30 -6.36 -10.95
N VAL A 120 10.81 -5.69 -12.00
CA VAL A 120 9.48 -5.07 -11.99
C VAL A 120 8.38 -6.14 -12.15
N LEU A 121 8.55 -7.11 -13.03
CA LEU A 121 7.53 -8.12 -13.34
C LEU A 121 7.50 -9.29 -12.35
N HIS A 122 8.67 -9.77 -11.92
CA HIS A 122 8.79 -10.99 -11.11
C HIS A 122 9.30 -10.74 -9.68
N GLY A 123 9.65 -9.49 -9.36
CA GLY A 123 10.03 -9.10 -8.01
C GLY A 123 8.92 -9.33 -6.99
N LYS A 124 9.30 -9.42 -5.71
CA LYS A 124 8.33 -9.55 -4.60
C LYS A 124 7.95 -8.17 -4.07
N PRO A 125 6.68 -7.73 -4.21
CA PRO A 125 6.22 -6.47 -3.64
C PRO A 125 6.50 -6.40 -2.14
N LYS A 126 6.88 -5.22 -1.65
CA LYS A 126 6.99 -5.00 -0.21
C LYS A 126 5.58 -4.84 0.35
N LYS A 127 5.13 -5.79 1.17
CA LYS A 127 3.83 -5.71 1.85
C LYS A 127 3.70 -4.37 2.59
N SER A 128 2.61 -3.66 2.35
CA SER A 128 2.18 -2.55 3.19
C SER A 128 2.05 -3.03 4.64
N SER A 129 2.47 -2.22 5.60
CA SER A 129 2.11 -2.49 7.00
C SER A 129 0.63 -2.22 7.16
N LEU A 130 -0.08 -3.02 7.96
CA LEU A 130 -1.52 -2.88 8.22
C LEU A 130 -1.95 -1.44 8.58
N ALA A 131 -1.06 -0.66 9.19
CA ALA A 131 -1.25 0.76 9.51
C ALA A 131 -1.36 1.72 8.29
N THR A 132 -1.09 1.25 7.08
CA THR A 132 -1.12 2.04 5.83
C THR A 132 -2.16 1.54 4.83
N PHE A 133 -2.96 0.53 5.20
CA PHE A 133 -4.15 0.24 4.42
C PHE A 133 -5.05 1.47 4.57
N ALA A 134 -5.34 2.13 3.45
CA ALA A 134 -6.48 3.02 3.37
C ALA A 134 -7.70 2.13 3.64
N GLN A 135 -8.12 2.08 4.90
CA GLN A 135 -9.35 1.42 5.27
C GLN A 135 -10.44 2.15 4.51
N GLU A 136 -11.13 1.43 3.63
CA GLU A 136 -12.35 1.91 2.99
C GLU A 136 -13.22 2.47 4.13
N LEU A 137 -13.65 3.73 4.03
CA LEU A 137 -14.32 4.42 5.14
C LEU A 137 -15.62 3.68 5.46
N GLU A 138 -15.52 2.76 6.41
CA GLU A 138 -16.64 2.01 6.92
C GLU A 138 -17.69 3.03 7.44
N PRO A 139 -18.96 2.89 7.07
CA PRO A 139 -20.00 3.81 7.53
C PRO A 139 -20.00 3.85 9.07
N SER A 140 -20.20 5.04 9.65
CA SER A 140 -19.94 5.35 11.07
C SER A 140 -20.64 4.44 12.09
N ASN A 141 -21.63 3.65 11.67
CA ASN A 141 -22.38 2.73 12.52
C ASN A 141 -21.97 1.25 12.39
N SER A 142 -21.09 0.88 11.46
CA SER A 142 -20.76 -0.52 11.14
C SER A 142 -20.21 -1.32 12.34
N LEU A 143 -19.35 -0.71 13.16
CA LEU A 143 -18.78 -1.34 14.35
C LEU A 143 -19.83 -1.62 15.42
N PHE A 144 -20.77 -0.68 15.59
CA PHE A 144 -21.87 -0.84 16.53
C PHE A 144 -22.83 -1.95 16.08
N GLU A 145 -23.20 -1.96 14.79
CA GLU A 145 -24.06 -2.99 14.21
C GLU A 145 -23.44 -4.39 14.29
N ARG A 146 -22.13 -4.51 14.05
CA ARG A 146 -21.35 -5.75 14.24
C ARG A 146 -21.44 -6.23 15.68
N ASP A 147 -21.16 -5.35 16.64
CA ASP A 147 -21.14 -5.69 18.06
C ASP A 147 -22.53 -6.12 18.55
N GLN A 148 -23.59 -5.45 18.09
CA GLN A 148 -24.98 -5.78 18.37
C GLN A 148 -25.39 -7.14 17.80
N THR A 149 -24.96 -7.45 16.58
CA THR A 149 -25.22 -8.75 15.93
C THR A 149 -24.54 -9.89 16.70
N ILE A 150 -23.27 -9.74 17.09
CA ILE A 150 -22.58 -10.77 17.88
C ILE A 150 -23.27 -10.96 19.24
N GLN A 151 -23.71 -9.88 19.89
CA GLN A 151 -24.45 -9.98 21.15
C GLN A 151 -25.80 -10.69 21.00
N SER A 152 -26.52 -10.52 19.89
CA SER A 152 -27.82 -11.18 19.68
C SER A 152 -27.66 -12.69 19.53
N VAL A 153 -26.62 -13.15 18.80
CA VAL A 153 -26.28 -14.57 18.68
C VAL A 153 -25.86 -15.16 20.02
N GLU A 154 -25.00 -14.49 20.80
CA GLU A 154 -24.60 -14.94 22.13
C GLU A 154 -25.81 -15.11 23.07
N LYS A 155 -26.75 -14.16 23.03
CA LYS A 155 -27.99 -14.22 23.81
C LYS A 155 -28.88 -15.40 23.38
N ALA A 156 -29.07 -15.59 22.08
CA ALA A 156 -29.88 -16.70 21.55
C ALA A 156 -29.31 -18.06 21.97
N LEU A 157 -27.99 -18.22 21.95
CA LEU A 157 -27.33 -19.45 22.41
C LEU A 157 -27.53 -19.69 23.92
N LEU A 158 -27.37 -18.64 24.75
CA LEU A 158 -27.57 -18.76 26.19
C LEU A 158 -29.03 -19.06 26.55
N GLU A 159 -29.98 -18.43 25.85
CA GLU A 159 -31.41 -18.67 26.04
C GLU A 159 -31.81 -20.09 25.62
N ALA A 160 -31.32 -20.57 24.46
CA ALA A 160 -31.54 -21.93 24.01
C ALA A 160 -31.05 -22.98 25.03
N GLN A 161 -29.91 -22.73 25.67
CA GLN A 161 -29.41 -23.59 26.75
C GLN A 161 -30.28 -23.56 27.99
N ARG A 162 -30.82 -22.39 28.34
CA ARG A 162 -31.75 -22.24 29.48
C ARG A 162 -33.05 -23.00 29.25
N LEU A 163 -33.52 -23.03 28.01
CA LEU A 163 -34.71 -23.78 27.58
C LEU A 163 -34.46 -25.29 27.38
N GLY A 164 -33.24 -25.76 27.66
CA GLY A 164 -32.91 -27.19 27.58
C GLY A 164 -32.67 -27.72 26.17
N MET A 165 -32.49 -26.86 25.17
CA MET A 165 -32.28 -27.26 23.76
C MET A 165 -30.85 -27.73 23.44
N VAL A 166 -30.14 -28.27 24.43
CA VAL A 166 -28.80 -28.85 24.22
C VAL A 166 -28.95 -30.18 23.49
N GLY A 167 -28.26 -30.33 22.36
CA GLY A 167 -28.45 -31.41 21.39
C GLY A 167 -29.46 -31.08 20.28
N GLY A 168 -30.00 -29.86 20.28
CA GLY A 168 -30.92 -29.34 19.28
C GLY A 168 -30.31 -28.23 18.41
N VAL A 169 -31.12 -27.75 17.49
CA VAL A 169 -30.75 -26.68 16.55
C VAL A 169 -31.25 -25.34 17.06
N VAL A 170 -30.38 -24.33 17.03
CA VAL A 170 -30.67 -22.95 17.42
C VAL A 170 -30.64 -22.07 16.18
N SER A 171 -31.74 -21.38 15.88
CA SER A 171 -31.79 -20.40 14.80
C SER A 171 -30.97 -19.17 15.15
N VAL A 172 -30.18 -18.70 14.19
CA VAL A 172 -29.37 -17.48 14.34
C VAL A 172 -30.27 -16.26 14.07
N PRO A 173 -30.39 -15.31 15.01
CA PRO A 173 -31.22 -14.13 14.80
C PRO A 173 -30.73 -13.30 13.60
N GLY A 174 -31.64 -13.01 12.66
CA GLY A 174 -31.35 -12.16 11.50
C GLY A 174 -30.82 -12.90 10.26
N THR A 175 -30.76 -14.25 10.29
CA THR A 175 -30.41 -15.08 9.13
C THR A 175 -31.24 -16.36 9.09
N ASP A 176 -31.18 -17.07 7.96
CA ASP A 176 -31.73 -18.43 7.85
C ASP A 176 -30.77 -19.50 8.39
N ALA A 177 -29.65 -19.09 9.00
CA ALA A 177 -28.63 -20.00 9.50
C ALA A 177 -29.04 -20.67 10.81
N GLN A 178 -28.50 -21.86 11.02
CA GLN A 178 -28.83 -22.73 12.13
C GLN A 178 -27.55 -23.30 12.77
N ILE A 179 -27.46 -23.22 14.10
CA ILE A 179 -26.33 -23.73 14.88
C ILE A 179 -26.76 -24.99 15.62
N ASN A 180 -26.04 -26.09 15.41
CA ASN A 180 -26.27 -27.31 16.17
C ASN A 180 -25.54 -27.25 17.52
N LEU A 181 -26.30 -27.16 18.61
CA LEU A 181 -25.76 -26.98 19.95
C LEU A 181 -25.49 -28.32 20.64
N ASN A 182 -24.48 -29.04 20.18
CA ASN A 182 -24.15 -30.39 20.65
C ASN A 182 -23.79 -30.48 22.15
N ARG A 183 -23.39 -29.37 22.78
CA ARG A 183 -23.00 -29.30 24.19
C ARG A 183 -23.31 -27.94 24.78
N LYS A 184 -23.35 -27.86 26.11
CA LYS A 184 -23.38 -26.58 26.82
C LYS A 184 -22.08 -25.80 26.56
N VAL A 185 -22.24 -24.53 26.22
CA VAL A 185 -21.22 -23.51 26.03
C VAL A 185 -21.33 -22.51 27.16
N THR A 186 -20.21 -22.27 27.84
CA THR A 186 -20.15 -21.34 28.98
C THR A 186 -20.04 -19.88 28.51
N PRO A 187 -20.43 -18.90 29.34
CA PRO A 187 -20.21 -17.48 29.04
C PRO A 187 -18.74 -17.13 28.78
N LEU A 188 -17.79 -17.85 29.40
CA LEU A 188 -16.37 -17.65 29.19
C LEU A 188 -15.91 -18.13 27.80
N GLU A 189 -16.47 -19.24 27.32
CA GLU A 189 -16.22 -19.73 25.96
C GLU A 189 -16.80 -18.79 24.92
N LEU A 190 -18.03 -18.29 25.11
CA LEU A 190 -18.63 -17.28 24.21
C LEU A 190 -17.74 -16.03 24.10
N ARG A 191 -17.27 -15.49 25.24
CA ARG A 191 -16.31 -14.37 25.26
C ARG A 191 -15.00 -14.69 24.53
N ARG A 192 -14.56 -15.95 24.53
CA ARG A 192 -13.36 -16.37 23.78
C ARG A 192 -13.66 -16.43 22.28
N PHE A 193 -14.79 -17.01 21.87
CA PHE A 193 -15.21 -17.07 20.47
C PHE A 193 -15.42 -15.68 19.88
N ARG A 194 -16.08 -14.78 20.61
CA ARG A 194 -16.21 -13.36 20.25
C ARG A 194 -14.88 -12.71 19.93
N ARG A 195 -13.88 -12.86 20.82
CA ARG A 195 -12.53 -12.30 20.59
C ARG A 195 -11.84 -12.91 19.37
N GLN A 196 -12.00 -14.22 19.15
CA GLN A 196 -11.44 -14.89 17.98
C GLN A 196 -12.09 -14.41 16.68
N PHE A 197 -13.42 -14.25 16.69
CA PHE A 197 -14.20 -13.78 15.56
C PHE A 197 -13.90 -12.32 15.21
N ILE A 198 -13.81 -11.43 16.20
CA ILE A 198 -13.40 -10.03 15.99
C ILE A 198 -12.01 -9.96 15.36
N LYS A 199 -11.05 -10.72 15.89
CA LYS A 199 -9.69 -10.80 15.35
C LYS A 199 -9.66 -11.34 13.91
N MET A 200 -10.55 -12.27 13.57
CA MET A 200 -10.69 -12.81 12.22
C MET A 200 -11.22 -11.75 11.25
N ILE A 201 -12.25 -10.99 11.65
CA ILE A 201 -12.81 -9.89 10.84
C ILE A 201 -11.78 -8.77 10.64
N GLU A 202 -10.96 -8.45 11.65
CA GLU A 202 -9.85 -7.49 11.52
C GLU A 202 -8.82 -7.92 10.45
N GLN A 203 -8.66 -9.22 10.22
CA GLN A 203 -7.73 -9.79 9.25
C GLN A 203 -8.36 -10.01 7.86
N SER A 204 -9.69 -10.11 7.80
CA SER A 204 -10.46 -10.34 6.58
C SER A 204 -11.84 -9.67 6.75
N PRO A 205 -11.99 -8.41 6.32
CA PRO A 205 -13.22 -7.66 6.53
C PRO A 205 -14.44 -8.35 5.91
N ILE A 206 -15.52 -8.47 6.68
CA ILE A 206 -16.81 -8.98 6.23
C ILE A 206 -17.84 -7.86 6.39
N SER A 207 -18.71 -7.71 5.38
CA SER A 207 -19.72 -6.65 5.30
C SER A 207 -21.12 -7.23 5.17
N GLY A 208 -22.10 -6.57 5.79
CA GLY A 208 -23.52 -6.97 5.82
C GLY A 208 -23.89 -7.78 7.06
N GLN A 209 -24.99 -7.39 7.72
CA GLN A 209 -25.44 -8.00 8.99
C GLN A 209 -25.67 -9.50 8.89
N SER A 210 -26.23 -9.98 7.77
CA SER A 210 -26.45 -11.41 7.53
C SER A 210 -25.16 -12.22 7.31
N ASN A 211 -24.05 -11.57 6.94
CA ASN A 211 -22.76 -12.24 6.80
C ASN A 211 -21.95 -12.21 8.10
N ILE A 212 -22.28 -11.29 8.99
CA ILE A 212 -21.67 -11.16 10.33
C ILE A 212 -22.34 -12.15 11.30
N ALA A 213 -23.65 -12.36 11.15
CA ALA A 213 -24.45 -13.33 11.90
C ALA A 213 -24.21 -14.77 11.43
#